data_AF-A0AAU8ZJZ3-F1
#
_entry.id   AF-A0AAU8ZJZ3-F1
#
_cell.length_a   1.000
_cell.length_b   1.000
_cell.length_c   1.000
_cell.angle_alpha   90.00
_cell.angle_beta   90.00
_cell.angle_gamma   90.00
#
_symmetry.space_group_name_H-M   'P 1'
#
loop_
_entity.id
_entity.type
_entity.pdbx_description
1 polymer ?
#
loop_
_entity_poly.entity_id
_entity_poly.type
_entity_poly.pdbx_seq_one_letter_code
_entity_poly.pdbx_strand_id
1 'polypeptide(L)'
;MNVVLFTVNYHNDPLLLKCLKTIKNSALQVHDLTLSIHILDNSEKNNQEIRELKNKLGQYSLDITLYADGKNNGYFGGLPLCQSISNNQTDVVIYCNSDLYFDINFFSNLNEQYNYNFCGNAMLAPSIITLETKVDQNPKYMTRLTKKKLAILNIIYKNIITFTVHDVLSKIKEKLVNKKENRIPPGTHMYAPHGAVFIFTDIKFLKSLPKFECFLFGEEIFIAEEARIKNKTISYEPALVINDERHASISLIGKEKNRQFHADSIKYIMNQYYQK
;
A
#
# COMPACT_ATOMS: atom_id res chain seq x y z
N MET A 1 -9.94 2.22 19.81
CA MET A 1 -9.45 1.48 18.62
C MET A 1 -7.93 1.38 18.68
N ASN A 2 -7.37 0.20 18.44
CA ASN A 2 -5.94 -0.06 18.41
C ASN A 2 -5.44 -0.27 16.97
N VAL A 3 -4.64 0.67 16.48
CA VAL A 3 -4.10 0.67 15.11
C VAL A 3 -2.59 0.43 15.15
N VAL A 4 -2.14 -0.52 14.34
CA VAL A 4 -0.71 -0.72 14.06
C VAL A 4 -0.43 -0.25 12.63
N LEU A 5 0.41 0.77 12.48
CA LEU A 5 0.76 1.33 11.17
C LEU A 5 2.19 0.94 10.79
N PHE A 6 2.36 0.34 9.61
CA PHE A 6 3.63 0.08 8.97
C PHE A 6 3.81 1.01 7.78
N THR A 7 4.95 1.69 7.72
CA THR A 7 5.33 2.50 6.55
C THR A 7 6.68 2.03 6.02
N VAL A 8 6.74 1.76 4.71
CA VAL A 8 7.96 1.34 4.01
C VAL A 8 8.65 2.57 3.46
N ASN A 9 9.89 2.80 3.91
CA ASN A 9 10.73 3.91 3.48
C ASN A 9 11.90 3.40 2.63
N TYR A 10 12.16 4.06 1.51
CA TYR A 10 13.34 3.78 0.67
C TYR A 10 13.89 5.08 0.09
N HIS A 11 15.01 5.54 0.65
CA HIS A 11 15.69 6.80 0.33
C HIS A 11 14.80 8.06 0.38
N ASN A 12 13.79 8.08 1.26
CA ASN A 12 12.76 9.12 1.27
C ASN A 12 12.45 9.69 2.68
N ASP A 13 13.47 9.80 3.54
CA ASP A 13 13.33 10.31 4.91
C ASP A 13 12.58 11.65 5.02
N PRO A 14 12.79 12.65 4.13
CA PRO A 14 12.02 13.90 4.19
C PRO A 14 10.51 13.69 4.02
N LEU A 15 10.10 12.76 3.15
CA LEU A 15 8.69 12.45 2.91
C LEU A 15 8.10 11.64 4.03
N LEU A 16 8.86 10.66 4.55
CA LEU A 16 8.50 9.92 5.75
C LEU A 16 8.16 10.86 6.90
N LEU A 17 8.99 11.87 7.17
CA LEU A 17 8.74 12.83 8.24
C LEU A 17 7.47 13.66 8.01
N LYS A 18 7.21 14.08 6.77
CA LYS A 18 5.95 14.76 6.42
C LYS A 18 4.74 13.83 6.60
N CYS A 19 4.84 12.57 6.18
CA CYS A 19 3.83 11.54 6.37
C CYS A 19 3.49 11.39 7.87
N LEU A 20 4.50 11.19 8.72
CA LEU A 20 4.36 11.08 10.18
C LEU A 20 3.70 12.32 10.79
N LYS A 21 3.98 13.52 10.28
CA LYS A 21 3.31 14.75 10.71
C LYS A 21 1.80 14.70 10.45
N THR A 22 1.40 14.25 9.26
CA THR A 22 -0.04 14.14 8.91
C THR A 22 -0.74 13.04 9.73
N ILE A 23 -0.07 11.90 9.92
CA ILE A 23 -0.54 10.82 10.81
C ILE A 23 -0.78 11.34 12.22
N LYS A 24 0.21 12.05 12.80
CA LYS A 24 0.10 12.66 14.13
C LYS A 24 -1.10 13.59 14.22
N ASN A 25 -1.21 14.51 13.28
CA ASN A 25 -2.27 15.52 13.30
C ASN A 25 -3.67 14.87 13.24
N SER A 26 -3.82 13.82 12.43
CA SER A 26 -5.09 13.09 12.35
C SER A 26 -5.36 12.25 13.60
N ALA A 27 -4.33 11.59 14.15
CA ALA A 27 -4.47 10.79 15.37
C ALA A 27 -4.90 11.64 16.57
N LEU A 28 -4.45 12.90 16.66
CA LEU A 28 -4.85 13.86 17.70
C LEU A 28 -6.35 14.22 17.66
N GLN A 29 -7.07 13.91 16.58
CA GLN A 29 -8.52 14.13 16.50
C GLN A 29 -9.33 13.05 17.22
N VAL A 30 -8.69 12.00 17.74
CA VAL A 30 -9.38 10.85 18.34
C VAL A 30 -8.81 10.56 19.73
N HIS A 31 -9.64 10.71 20.76
CA HIS A 31 -9.21 10.51 22.15
C HIS A 31 -8.90 9.04 22.50
N ASP A 32 -9.70 8.09 21.99
CA ASP A 32 -9.60 6.66 22.33
C ASP A 32 -8.85 5.85 21.23
N LEU A 33 -7.79 6.43 20.68
CA LEU A 33 -6.93 5.81 19.68
C LEU A 33 -5.60 5.39 20.32
N THR A 34 -5.30 4.10 20.25
CA THR A 34 -3.93 3.60 20.45
C THR A 34 -3.30 3.44 19.08
N LEU A 35 -2.16 4.08 18.84
CA LEU A 35 -1.44 4.05 17.57
C LEU A 35 0.02 3.69 17.81
N SER A 36 0.45 2.54 17.29
CA SER A 36 1.87 2.19 17.19
C SER A 36 2.32 2.29 15.73
N ILE A 37 3.50 2.88 15.51
CA ILE A 37 4.04 3.13 14.18
C ILE A 37 5.35 2.37 14.03
N HIS A 38 5.44 1.57 12.98
CA HIS A 38 6.58 0.73 12.64
C HIS A 38 7.14 1.17 11.28
N ILE A 39 8.35 1.69 11.28
CA ILE A 39 9.02 2.17 10.07
C ILE A 39 9.93 1.07 9.55
N LEU A 40 9.64 0.59 8.36
CA LEU A 40 10.44 -0.41 7.63
C LEU A 40 11.37 0.36 6.69
N ASP A 41 12.59 0.62 7.14
CA ASP A 41 13.57 1.38 6.38
C ASP A 41 14.43 0.45 5.52
N ASN A 42 14.03 0.33 4.25
CA ASN A 42 14.70 -0.46 3.23
C ASN A 42 15.93 0.25 2.64
N SER A 43 16.30 1.42 3.17
CA SER A 43 17.45 2.18 2.69
C SER A 43 18.74 1.59 3.24
N GLU A 44 19.76 1.46 2.40
CA GLU A 44 21.11 1.14 2.86
C GLU A 44 21.70 2.39 3.53
N LYS A 45 21.67 2.42 4.87
CA LYS A 45 22.14 3.54 5.70
C LYS A 45 23.27 3.13 6.61
N ASN A 46 24.22 4.03 6.81
CA ASN A 46 25.27 3.87 7.81
C ASN A 46 24.75 4.22 9.22
N ASN A 47 25.55 3.92 10.24
CA ASN A 47 25.17 4.15 11.64
C ASN A 47 24.88 5.62 11.97
N GLN A 48 25.52 6.57 11.28
CA GLN A 48 25.29 7.99 11.49
C GLN A 48 23.93 8.41 10.94
N GLU A 49 23.60 8.01 9.71
CA GLU A 49 22.30 8.28 9.09
C GLU A 49 21.14 7.69 9.92
N ILE A 50 21.31 6.47 10.43
CA ILE A 50 20.31 5.84 11.32
C ILE A 50 20.13 6.64 12.62
N ARG A 51 21.21 7.12 13.23
CA ARG A 51 21.13 7.96 14.44
C ARG A 51 20.41 9.27 14.16
N GLU A 52 20.73 9.92 13.05
CA GLU A 52 20.07 11.18 12.65
C GLU A 52 18.57 10.99 12.42
N LEU A 53 18.18 9.90 11.75
CA LEU A 53 16.78 9.56 11.57
C LEU A 53 16.09 9.31 12.92
N LYS A 54 16.67 8.50 13.81
CA LYS A 54 16.14 8.26 15.16
C LYS A 54 15.95 9.55 15.97
N ASN A 55 16.91 10.47 15.90
CA ASN A 55 16.82 11.77 16.58
C ASN A 55 15.65 12.61 16.04
N LYS A 56 15.41 12.61 14.72
CA LYS A 56 14.25 13.30 14.12
C LYS A 56 12.93 12.62 14.52
N LEU A 57 12.88 11.29 14.54
CA LEU A 57 11.69 10.53 14.93
C LEU A 57 11.30 10.77 16.39
N GLY A 58 12.28 10.88 17.30
CA GLY A 58 12.05 11.18 18.72
C GLY A 58 11.32 12.49 19.00
N GLN A 59 11.23 13.40 18.01
CA GLN A 59 10.52 14.67 18.14
C GLN A 59 8.99 14.55 17.97
N TYR A 60 8.49 13.40 17.49
CA TYR A 60 7.07 13.27 17.12
C TYR A 60 6.13 12.96 18.29
N SER A 61 6.63 12.61 19.49
CA SER A 61 5.80 12.18 20.63
C SER A 61 4.76 11.11 20.24
N LEU A 62 5.16 10.18 19.38
CA LEU A 62 4.39 9.02 18.94
C LEU A 62 5.15 7.76 19.36
N ASP A 63 4.42 6.65 19.52
CA ASP A 63 5.04 5.33 19.67
C ASP A 63 5.58 4.89 18.29
N ILE A 64 6.88 5.10 18.07
CA ILE A 64 7.56 4.81 16.81
C ILE A 64 8.69 3.80 17.05
N THR A 65 8.65 2.70 16.29
CA THR A 65 9.75 1.73 16.20
C THR A 65 10.34 1.75 14.79
N LEU A 66 11.67 1.89 14.71
CA LEU A 66 12.42 1.87 13.44
C LEU A 66 13.11 0.51 13.24
N TYR A 67 12.85 -0.11 12.09
CA TYR A 67 13.53 -1.31 11.62
C TYR A 67 14.41 -0.93 10.43
N ALA A 68 15.73 -0.94 10.63
CA ALA A 68 16.72 -0.65 9.60
C ALA A 68 17.78 -1.76 9.65
N ASP A 69 17.62 -2.78 8.82
CA ASP A 69 18.53 -3.94 8.74
C ASP A 69 19.67 -3.74 7.73
N GLY A 70 19.71 -2.57 7.08
CA GLY A 70 20.69 -2.21 6.08
C GLY A 70 20.53 -2.94 4.75
N LYS A 71 19.34 -3.51 4.47
CA LYS A 71 19.05 -4.19 3.22
C LYS A 71 17.69 -3.77 2.69
N ASN A 72 17.58 -3.68 1.36
CA ASN A 72 16.28 -3.51 0.74
C ASN A 72 15.61 -4.88 0.60
N ASN A 73 14.51 -5.11 1.31
CA ASN A 73 13.75 -6.35 1.25
C ASN A 73 12.54 -6.28 0.29
N GLY A 74 12.42 -5.20 -0.47
CA GLY A 74 11.26 -4.97 -1.33
C GLY A 74 10.05 -4.46 -0.54
N TYR A 75 8.94 -4.20 -1.24
CA TYR A 75 7.79 -3.54 -0.61
C TYR A 75 7.12 -4.43 0.44
N PHE A 76 6.72 -5.66 0.09
CA PHE A 76 6.12 -6.63 1.02
C PHE A 76 7.13 -7.45 1.83
N GLY A 77 8.43 -7.12 1.76
CA GLY A 77 9.47 -7.80 2.54
C GLY A 77 9.25 -7.74 4.05
N GLY A 78 8.58 -6.68 4.54
CA GLY A 78 8.22 -6.53 5.95
C GLY A 78 6.89 -7.17 6.36
N LEU A 79 6.18 -7.85 5.45
CA LEU A 79 4.90 -8.49 5.77
C LEU A 79 5.01 -9.52 6.92
N PRO A 80 6.05 -10.39 7.01
CA PRO A 80 6.18 -11.31 8.13
C PRO A 80 6.32 -10.62 9.49
N LEU A 81 7.03 -9.49 9.54
CA LEU A 81 7.16 -8.68 10.75
C LEU A 81 5.84 -8.02 11.12
N CYS A 82 5.11 -7.53 10.11
CA CYS A 82 3.76 -7.00 10.29
C CYS A 82 2.82 -8.04 10.90
N GLN A 83 2.85 -9.28 10.38
CA GLN A 83 2.05 -10.40 10.90
C GLN A 83 2.43 -10.82 12.32
N SER A 84 3.72 -10.72 12.70
CA SER A 84 4.19 -11.12 14.02
C SER A 84 3.85 -10.11 15.11
N ILE A 85 3.91 -8.82 14.80
CA ILE A 85 3.55 -7.72 15.72
C ILE A 85 2.03 -7.63 15.89
N SER A 86 1.27 -7.89 14.82
CA SER A 86 -0.19 -7.86 14.85
C SER A 86 -0.75 -8.98 15.74
N ASN A 87 -1.51 -8.60 16.77
CA ASN A 87 -2.03 -9.52 17.77
C ASN A 87 -3.56 -9.44 17.90
N ASN A 88 -4.15 -10.19 18.82
CA ASN A 88 -5.62 -10.26 18.97
C ASN A 88 -6.24 -8.97 19.54
N GLN A 89 -5.43 -8.05 20.06
CA GLN A 89 -5.85 -6.72 20.51
C GLN A 89 -5.70 -5.68 19.39
N THR A 90 -5.12 -6.04 18.25
CA THR A 90 -5.02 -5.15 17.08
C THR A 90 -6.37 -5.12 16.37
N ASP A 91 -6.93 -3.93 16.19
CA ASP A 91 -8.20 -3.74 15.47
C ASP A 91 -7.95 -3.53 13.98
N VAL A 92 -6.95 -2.72 13.64
CA VAL A 92 -6.62 -2.31 12.28
C VAL A 92 -5.11 -2.39 12.07
N VAL A 93 -4.70 -2.87 10.90
CA VAL A 93 -3.31 -2.74 10.44
C VAL A 93 -3.28 -1.93 9.16
N ILE A 94 -2.48 -0.87 9.14
CA ILE A 94 -2.25 -0.05 7.94
C ILE A 94 -0.84 -0.37 7.43
N TYR A 95 -0.69 -0.77 6.18
CA TYR A 95 0.60 -1.01 5.55
C TYR A 95 0.73 -0.12 4.32
N CYS A 96 1.68 0.82 4.31
CA CYS A 96 1.71 1.84 3.28
C CYS A 96 3.12 2.31 2.87
N ASN A 97 3.19 3.09 1.79
CA ASN A 97 4.39 3.83 1.44
C ASN A 97 4.65 5.00 2.41
N SER A 98 5.86 5.56 2.37
CA SER A 98 6.26 6.71 3.18
C SER A 98 5.98 8.08 2.55
N ASP A 99 5.47 8.13 1.31
CA ASP A 99 5.16 9.35 0.54
C ASP A 99 3.66 9.69 0.51
N LEU A 100 2.94 9.27 1.55
CA LEU A 100 1.51 9.46 1.70
C LEU A 100 1.18 10.50 2.79
N TYR A 101 0.08 11.21 2.60
CA TYR A 101 -0.43 12.22 3.52
C TYR A 101 -1.86 11.90 3.94
N PHE A 102 -2.03 11.62 5.21
CA PHE A 102 -3.32 11.26 5.79
C PHE A 102 -4.16 12.52 6.00
N ASP A 103 -5.42 12.48 5.57
CA ASP A 103 -6.35 13.58 5.84
C ASP A 103 -6.51 13.79 7.35
N ILE A 104 -6.79 15.04 7.76
CA ILE A 104 -6.95 15.37 9.18
C ILE A 104 -8.02 14.51 9.85
N ASN A 105 -9.08 14.14 9.11
CA ASN A 105 -10.19 13.33 9.60
C ASN A 105 -9.99 11.83 9.37
N PHE A 106 -8.82 11.38 8.89
CA PHE A 106 -8.62 9.98 8.53
C PHE A 106 -8.89 9.03 9.70
N PHE A 107 -8.28 9.25 10.87
CA PHE A 107 -8.47 8.36 12.01
C PHE A 107 -9.85 8.49 12.67
N SER A 108 -10.47 9.68 12.65
CA SER A 108 -11.84 9.83 13.13
C SER A 108 -12.81 9.06 12.25
N ASN A 109 -12.66 9.15 10.93
CA ASN A 109 -13.46 8.41 9.96
C ASN A 109 -13.19 6.90 10.06
N LEU A 110 -11.93 6.48 10.27
CA LEU A 110 -11.60 5.08 10.49
C LEU A 110 -12.27 4.52 11.76
N ASN A 111 -12.27 5.29 12.85
CA ASN A 111 -12.92 4.91 14.09
C ASN A 111 -14.45 4.82 13.91
N GLU A 112 -15.05 5.73 13.16
CA GLU A 112 -16.47 5.68 12.81
C GLU A 112 -16.78 4.40 12.01
N GLN A 113 -16.02 4.10 10.96
CA GLN A 113 -16.23 2.90 10.15
C GLN A 113 -16.02 1.61 10.94
N TYR A 114 -15.06 1.60 11.87
CA TYR A 114 -14.84 0.49 12.80
C TYR A 114 -16.07 0.22 13.67
N ASN A 115 -16.70 1.27 14.20
CA ASN A 115 -17.85 1.13 15.09
C ASN A 115 -19.16 0.80 14.37
N TYR A 116 -19.37 1.29 13.14
CA TYR A 116 -20.67 1.18 12.45
C TYR A 116 -20.75 0.10 11.35
N ASN A 117 -19.66 -0.19 10.61
CA ASN A 117 -19.74 -0.91 9.33
C ASN A 117 -18.66 -1.98 9.12
N PHE A 118 -17.87 -2.29 10.14
CA PHE A 118 -16.63 -3.06 9.95
C PHE A 118 -16.83 -4.56 9.76
N CYS A 119 -18.01 -5.09 10.06
CA CYS A 119 -18.22 -6.53 10.17
C CYS A 119 -18.18 -7.20 8.79
N GLY A 120 -17.05 -7.84 8.46
CA GLY A 120 -16.95 -8.83 7.39
C GLY A 120 -15.90 -8.57 6.30
N ASN A 121 -15.40 -7.33 6.18
CA ASN A 121 -14.38 -7.00 5.18
C ASN A 121 -12.99 -7.45 5.64
N ALA A 122 -12.20 -8.03 4.73
CA ALA A 122 -10.78 -8.25 4.98
C ALA A 122 -10.01 -6.93 5.03
N MET A 123 -10.41 -5.99 4.17
CA MET A 123 -9.72 -4.72 4.00
C MET A 123 -10.68 -3.60 3.60
N LEU A 124 -10.29 -2.38 3.97
CA LEU A 124 -10.85 -1.15 3.45
C LEU A 124 -9.87 -0.51 2.46
N ALA A 125 -10.40 -0.01 1.35
CA ALA A 125 -9.64 0.68 0.32
C ALA A 125 -9.96 2.18 0.41
N PRO A 126 -9.02 3.03 0.87
CA PRO A 126 -9.26 4.46 1.01
C PRO A 126 -9.38 5.15 -0.36
N SER A 127 -9.92 6.35 -0.38
CA SER A 127 -9.70 7.27 -1.51
C SER A 127 -8.24 7.72 -1.52
N ILE A 128 -7.52 7.44 -2.61
CA ILE A 128 -6.09 7.77 -2.77
C ILE A 128 -5.97 8.83 -3.85
N ILE A 129 -5.86 10.09 -3.43
CA ILE A 129 -5.85 11.25 -4.31
C ILE A 129 -4.41 11.63 -4.62
N THR A 130 -4.03 11.51 -5.89
CA THR A 130 -2.70 11.93 -6.31
C THR A 130 -2.59 13.44 -6.32
N LEU A 131 -1.52 14.00 -5.75
CA LEU A 131 -1.40 15.45 -5.63
C LEU A 131 -1.32 16.18 -6.98
N GLU A 132 -0.68 15.58 -7.99
CA GLU A 132 -0.50 16.15 -9.33
C GLU A 132 -1.82 16.20 -10.13
N THR A 133 -2.53 15.07 -10.24
CA THR A 133 -3.69 14.96 -11.14
C THR A 133 -5.04 15.07 -10.43
N LYS A 134 -5.05 15.04 -9.09
CA LYS A 134 -6.25 15.01 -8.23
C LYS A 134 -7.20 13.83 -8.52
N VAL A 135 -6.68 12.77 -9.12
CA VAL A 135 -7.45 11.57 -9.48
C VAL A 135 -7.38 10.54 -8.35
N ASP A 136 -8.53 10.00 -7.97
CA ASP A 136 -8.59 8.82 -7.11
C ASP A 136 -8.09 7.56 -7.84
N GLN A 137 -7.10 6.93 -7.22
CA GLN A 137 -6.46 5.72 -7.69
C GLN A 137 -7.22 4.44 -7.32
N ASN A 138 -8.09 4.52 -6.31
CA ASN A 138 -8.99 3.44 -5.97
C ASN A 138 -10.34 3.58 -6.67
N PRO A 139 -11.00 2.45 -7.00
CA PRO A 139 -10.46 1.09 -7.08
C PRO A 139 -9.36 0.96 -8.13
N LYS A 140 -8.35 0.11 -7.85
CA LYS A 140 -7.38 -0.30 -8.89
C LYS A 140 -8.04 -1.20 -9.92
N TYR A 141 -8.77 -2.22 -9.45
CA TYR A 141 -9.51 -3.16 -10.28
C TYR A 141 -10.87 -3.48 -9.66
N MET A 142 -11.95 -3.29 -10.44
CA MET A 142 -13.29 -3.69 -10.04
C MET A 142 -13.55 -5.19 -10.21
N THR A 143 -12.91 -5.81 -11.20
CA THR A 143 -13.11 -7.22 -11.53
C THR A 143 -11.78 -7.97 -11.60
N ARG A 144 -11.83 -9.27 -11.31
CA ARG A 144 -10.68 -10.18 -11.45
C ARG A 144 -10.05 -10.05 -12.83
N LEU A 145 -8.72 -10.02 -12.88
CA LEU A 145 -7.98 -9.98 -14.14
C LEU A 145 -8.15 -11.30 -14.89
N THR A 146 -8.26 -11.24 -16.22
CA THR A 146 -8.34 -12.47 -17.02
C THR A 146 -6.95 -13.06 -17.25
N LYS A 147 -6.87 -14.39 -17.39
CA LYS A 147 -5.63 -15.08 -17.77
C LYS A 147 -5.03 -14.54 -19.07
N LYS A 148 -5.88 -14.16 -20.03
CA LYS A 148 -5.47 -13.51 -21.29
C LYS A 148 -4.79 -12.16 -21.03
N LYS A 149 -5.36 -11.32 -20.17
CA LYS A 149 -4.75 -10.03 -19.82
C LYS A 149 -3.39 -10.21 -19.14
N LEU A 150 -3.28 -11.15 -18.21
CA LEU A 150 -2.00 -11.48 -17.56
C LEU A 150 -0.97 -12.02 -18.57
N ALA A 151 -1.39 -12.88 -19.50
CA ALA A 151 -0.51 -13.38 -20.57
C ALA A 151 0.01 -12.25 -21.48
N ILE A 152 -0.84 -11.28 -21.82
CA ILE A 152 -0.42 -10.09 -22.59
C ILE A 152 0.59 -9.27 -21.79
N LEU A 153 0.32 -9.00 -20.51
CA LEU A 153 1.27 -8.28 -19.63
C LEU A 153 2.60 -9.01 -19.53
N ASN A 154 2.59 -10.34 -19.40
CA ASN A 154 3.81 -11.15 -19.40
C ASN A 154 4.61 -10.99 -20.71
N ILE A 155 3.95 -10.92 -21.87
CA ILE A 155 4.62 -10.66 -23.15
C ILE A 155 5.21 -9.24 -23.17
N ILE A 156 4.44 -8.24 -22.74
CA ILE A 156 4.88 -6.84 -22.68
C ILE A 156 6.12 -6.71 -21.81
N TYR A 157 6.12 -7.34 -20.63
CA TYR A 157 7.23 -7.25 -19.69
C TYR A 157 8.42 -8.11 -20.05
N LYS A 158 8.32 -9.08 -20.97
CA LYS A 158 9.48 -9.86 -21.44
C LYS A 158 10.44 -9.07 -22.33
N ASN A 159 9.99 -7.97 -22.93
CA ASN A 159 10.79 -7.20 -23.87
C ASN A 159 10.80 -5.71 -23.48
N ILE A 160 12.00 -5.11 -23.47
CA ILE A 160 12.21 -3.73 -23.04
C ILE A 160 11.52 -2.69 -23.94
N ILE A 161 11.41 -2.97 -25.24
CA ILE A 161 10.75 -2.09 -26.22
C ILE A 161 9.26 -2.09 -25.93
N THR A 162 8.62 -3.26 -25.82
CA THR A 162 7.19 -3.35 -25.52
C THR A 162 6.86 -2.78 -24.16
N PHE A 163 7.71 -2.98 -23.15
CA PHE A 163 7.57 -2.33 -21.85
C PHE A 163 7.65 -0.81 -21.94
N THR A 164 8.62 -0.28 -22.69
CA THR A 164 8.78 1.17 -22.86
C THR A 164 7.58 1.79 -23.56
N VAL A 165 7.10 1.17 -24.65
CA VAL A 165 5.89 1.61 -25.35
C VAL A 165 4.69 1.57 -24.40
N HIS A 166 4.52 0.48 -23.65
CA HIS A 166 3.44 0.35 -22.69
C HIS A 166 3.49 1.40 -21.57
N ASP A 167 4.68 1.68 -21.01
CA ASP A 167 4.89 2.69 -19.96
C ASP A 167 4.55 4.10 -20.47
N VAL A 168 5.02 4.45 -21.67
CA VAL A 168 4.69 5.74 -22.32
C VAL A 168 3.19 5.86 -22.58
N LEU A 169 2.56 4.84 -23.17
CA LEU A 169 1.12 4.83 -23.44
C LEU A 169 0.30 4.90 -22.15
N SER A 170 0.76 4.27 -21.07
CA SER A 170 0.09 4.31 -19.77
C SER A 170 0.10 5.73 -19.18
N LYS A 171 1.24 6.43 -19.26
CA LYS A 171 1.36 7.83 -18.82
C LYS A 171 0.54 8.78 -19.66
N ILE A 172 0.52 8.58 -20.99
CA ILE A 172 -0.33 9.36 -21.90
C ILE A 172 -1.79 9.14 -21.55
N LYS A 173 -2.21 7.88 -21.40
CA LYS A 173 -3.57 7.53 -21.02
C LYS A 173 -3.96 8.17 -19.69
N GLU A 174 -3.09 8.15 -18.69
CA GLU A 174 -3.37 8.77 -17.39
C GLU A 174 -3.59 10.29 -17.51
N LYS A 175 -2.82 10.97 -18.37
CA LYS A 175 -2.99 12.42 -18.63
C LYS A 175 -4.22 12.76 -19.46
N LEU A 176 -4.60 11.88 -20.40
CA LEU A 176 -5.72 12.11 -21.32
C LEU A 176 -7.07 11.69 -20.73
N VAL A 177 -7.07 10.66 -19.88
CA VAL A 177 -8.28 10.22 -19.19
C VAL A 177 -8.53 11.21 -18.06
N ASN A 178 -9.31 12.24 -18.37
CA ASN A 178 -10.16 12.87 -17.38
C ASN A 178 -11.11 11.77 -16.88
N LYS A 179 -10.71 11.05 -15.82
CA LYS A 179 -11.68 10.27 -15.06
C LYS A 179 -12.68 11.31 -14.56
N LYS A 180 -13.78 11.50 -15.29
CA LYS A 180 -15.00 12.02 -14.67
C LYS A 180 -15.15 11.23 -13.38
N GLU A 181 -15.37 11.93 -12.26
CA GLU A 181 -15.69 11.32 -10.98
C GLU A 181 -16.91 10.42 -11.16
N ASN A 182 -16.71 9.20 -11.65
CA ASN A 182 -17.68 8.14 -11.44
C ASN A 182 -17.54 7.88 -9.95
N ARG A 183 -18.36 8.59 -9.17
CA ARG A 183 -18.40 8.49 -7.72
C ARG A 183 -18.85 7.08 -7.40
N ILE A 184 -17.88 6.23 -7.11
CA ILE A 184 -18.14 4.86 -6.69
C ILE A 184 -18.71 4.96 -5.27
N PRO A 185 -19.87 4.36 -4.99
CA PRO A 185 -20.48 4.47 -3.67
C PRO A 185 -19.57 3.92 -2.56
N PRO A 186 -19.59 4.50 -1.35
CA PRO A 186 -18.99 3.90 -0.17
C PRO A 186 -19.48 2.46 0.05
N GLY A 187 -18.60 1.59 0.56
CA GLY A 187 -18.88 0.17 0.78
C GLY A 187 -18.87 -0.69 -0.49
N THR A 188 -18.66 -0.12 -1.68
CA THR A 188 -18.61 -0.90 -2.92
C THR A 188 -17.49 -1.93 -2.87
N HIS A 189 -17.84 -3.20 -3.06
CA HIS A 189 -16.84 -4.26 -3.16
C HIS A 189 -16.02 -4.12 -4.43
N MET A 190 -14.72 -4.27 -4.29
CA MET A 190 -13.77 -4.23 -5.40
C MET A 190 -12.91 -5.50 -5.42
N TYR A 191 -12.33 -5.78 -6.58
CA TYR A 191 -11.42 -6.90 -6.70
C TYR A 191 -10.06 -6.59 -6.05
N ALA A 192 -9.45 -5.44 -6.39
CA ALA A 192 -8.14 -5.08 -5.86
C ALA A 192 -8.05 -3.59 -5.50
N PRO A 193 -7.49 -3.26 -4.32
CA PRO A 193 -7.13 -1.89 -3.96
C PRO A 193 -5.83 -1.47 -4.65
N HIS A 194 -5.49 -0.19 -4.60
CA HIS A 194 -4.22 0.34 -5.07
C HIS A 194 -3.10 0.04 -4.06
N GLY A 195 -1.94 -0.40 -4.53
CA GLY A 195 -0.85 -0.88 -3.68
C GLY A 195 -0.04 0.19 -2.96
N ALA A 196 -0.54 1.42 -2.85
CA ALA A 196 0.13 2.47 -2.07
C ALA A 196 -0.14 2.30 -0.57
N VAL A 197 -1.33 1.79 -0.23
CA VAL A 197 -1.78 1.58 1.14
C VAL A 197 -2.78 0.43 1.20
N PHE A 198 -2.61 -0.41 2.21
CA PHE A 198 -3.46 -1.54 2.53
C PHE A 198 -3.96 -1.37 3.97
N ILE A 199 -5.27 -1.24 4.15
CA ILE A 199 -5.91 -1.13 5.47
C ILE A 199 -6.58 -2.46 5.78
N PHE A 200 -5.90 -3.31 6.54
CA PHE A 200 -6.42 -4.60 6.97
C PHE A 200 -7.32 -4.43 8.19
N THR A 201 -8.52 -4.94 8.03
CA THR A 201 -9.61 -4.90 9.01
C THR A 201 -9.91 -6.27 9.60
N ASP A 202 -9.50 -7.33 8.89
CA ASP A 202 -9.48 -8.70 9.40
C ASP A 202 -8.03 -9.11 9.69
N ILE A 203 -7.63 -9.06 10.96
CA ILE A 203 -6.27 -9.45 11.38
C ILE A 203 -6.02 -10.94 11.16
N LYS A 204 -7.06 -11.79 11.23
CA LYS A 204 -6.90 -13.23 10.92
C LYS A 204 -6.60 -13.43 9.45
N PHE A 205 -7.23 -12.66 8.56
CA PHE A 205 -6.91 -12.66 7.14
C PHE A 205 -5.45 -12.23 6.91
N LEU A 206 -5.02 -11.09 7.46
CA LEU A 206 -3.63 -10.62 7.37
C LEU A 206 -2.64 -11.71 7.81
N LYS A 207 -2.86 -12.33 8.97
CA LYS A 207 -1.98 -13.38 9.51
C LYS A 207 -2.01 -14.68 8.72
N SER A 208 -3.06 -14.90 7.92
CA SER A 208 -3.18 -16.06 7.03
C SER A 208 -2.52 -15.86 5.67
N LEU A 209 -2.06 -14.64 5.34
CA LEU A 209 -1.42 -14.38 4.06
C LEU A 209 -0.11 -15.18 3.98
N PRO A 210 0.11 -15.93 2.88
CA PRO A 210 1.39 -16.57 2.67
C PRO A 210 2.46 -15.52 2.39
N LYS A 211 3.73 -15.94 2.42
CA LYS A 211 4.83 -15.08 2.01
C LYS A 211 4.67 -14.68 0.55
N PHE A 212 4.75 -13.37 0.30
CA PHE A 212 4.85 -12.85 -1.06
C PHE A 212 6.31 -12.94 -1.52
N GLU A 213 6.55 -13.61 -2.64
CA GLU A 213 7.91 -13.94 -3.09
C GLU A 213 8.51 -12.88 -4.03
N CYS A 214 7.72 -11.91 -4.49
CA CYS A 214 8.22 -10.88 -5.38
C CYS A 214 8.80 -9.70 -4.60
N PHE A 215 9.89 -9.14 -5.12
CA PHE A 215 10.57 -8.00 -4.53
C PHE A 215 9.73 -6.70 -4.62
N LEU A 216 9.14 -6.44 -5.79
CA LEU A 216 8.25 -5.31 -6.03
C LEU A 216 7.14 -5.71 -7.01
N PHE A 217 6.01 -5.03 -6.87
CA PHE A 217 4.84 -5.09 -7.74
C PHE A 217 4.03 -6.38 -7.63
N GLY A 218 2.74 -6.27 -7.97
CA GLY A 218 1.80 -7.39 -7.99
C GLY A 218 1.14 -7.66 -6.64
N GLU A 219 1.49 -6.90 -5.60
CA GLU A 219 0.91 -6.98 -4.27
C GLU A 219 -0.60 -6.79 -4.32
N GLU A 220 -1.11 -5.91 -5.18
CA GLU A 220 -2.56 -5.68 -5.31
C GLU A 220 -3.29 -6.93 -5.80
N ILE A 221 -2.71 -7.63 -6.77
CA ILE A 221 -3.32 -8.84 -7.35
C ILE A 221 -3.14 -10.01 -6.39
N PHE A 222 -1.99 -10.11 -5.72
CA PHE A 222 -1.73 -11.09 -4.68
C PHE A 222 -2.78 -11.02 -3.56
N ILE A 223 -2.96 -9.83 -2.97
CA ILE A 223 -3.95 -9.59 -1.91
C ILE A 223 -5.37 -9.91 -2.41
N ALA A 224 -5.71 -9.50 -3.62
CA ALA A 224 -7.02 -9.75 -4.21
C ALA A 224 -7.32 -11.25 -4.41
N GLU A 225 -6.34 -12.02 -4.88
CA GLU A 225 -6.49 -13.47 -5.05
C GLU A 225 -6.58 -14.19 -3.70
N GLU A 226 -5.76 -13.80 -2.72
CA GLU A 226 -5.83 -14.35 -1.36
C GLU A 226 -7.17 -14.07 -0.70
N ALA A 227 -7.69 -12.84 -0.82
CA ALA A 227 -9.01 -12.48 -0.33
C ALA A 227 -10.09 -13.34 -1.00
N ARG A 228 -10.04 -13.47 -2.33
CA ARG A 228 -10.99 -14.29 -3.11
C ARG A 228 -10.97 -15.77 -2.69
N ILE A 229 -9.79 -16.37 -2.53
CA ILE A 229 -9.64 -17.78 -2.13
C ILE A 229 -10.23 -18.01 -0.73
N LYS A 230 -10.09 -17.03 0.15
CA LYS A 230 -10.58 -17.09 1.54
C LYS A 230 -12.00 -16.56 1.71
N ASN A 231 -12.72 -16.29 0.62
CA ASN A 231 -14.07 -15.69 0.60
C ASN A 231 -14.16 -14.41 1.45
N LYS A 232 -13.16 -13.55 1.33
CA LYS A 232 -13.10 -12.23 1.96
C LYS A 232 -13.33 -11.12 0.95
N THR A 233 -13.87 -10.01 1.43
CA THR A 233 -14.19 -8.83 0.63
C THR A 233 -13.21 -7.69 0.89
N ILE A 234 -12.99 -6.88 -0.15
CA ILE A 234 -12.27 -5.61 -0.07
C ILE A 234 -13.27 -4.53 -0.48
N SER A 235 -13.49 -3.56 0.40
CA SER A 235 -14.53 -2.54 0.21
C SER A 235 -13.92 -1.16 0.07
N TYR A 236 -14.41 -0.38 -0.89
CA TYR A 236 -14.05 1.02 -1.07
C TYR A 236 -14.64 1.87 0.04
N GLU A 237 -13.82 2.68 0.70
CA GLU A 237 -14.27 3.62 1.72
C GLU A 237 -13.69 5.02 1.44
N PRO A 238 -14.42 5.87 0.69
CA PRO A 238 -13.94 7.18 0.28
C PRO A 238 -13.83 8.19 1.44
N ALA A 239 -14.47 7.95 2.59
CA ALA A 239 -14.28 8.80 3.76
C ALA A 239 -12.85 8.71 4.33
N LEU A 240 -12.16 7.60 4.07
CA LEU A 240 -10.74 7.45 4.37
C LEU A 240 -9.94 8.09 3.24
N VAL A 241 -9.47 9.32 3.44
CA VAL A 241 -8.75 10.08 2.41
C VAL A 241 -7.25 10.08 2.68
N ILE A 242 -6.48 9.71 1.67
CA ILE A 242 -5.02 9.77 1.64
C ILE A 242 -4.59 10.50 0.38
N ASN A 243 -3.66 11.44 0.51
CA ASN A 243 -3.03 12.08 -0.63
C ASN A 243 -1.68 11.43 -0.94
N ASP A 244 -1.41 11.20 -2.22
CA ASP A 244 -0.20 10.53 -2.71
C ASP A 244 0.68 11.54 -3.47
N GLU A 245 1.88 11.82 -2.96
CA GLU A 245 2.84 12.72 -3.61
C GLU A 245 3.60 12.04 -4.77
N ARG A 246 3.53 10.70 -4.88
CA ARG A 246 4.16 9.92 -5.93
C ARG A 246 5.63 10.29 -6.17
N HIS A 247 6.39 10.47 -5.11
CA HIS A 247 7.83 10.67 -5.24
C HIS A 247 8.48 9.31 -5.37
N ALA A 248 8.58 8.87 -6.62
CA ALA A 248 9.01 7.55 -6.97
C ALA A 248 10.43 7.24 -6.44
N SER A 249 10.51 6.50 -5.34
CA SER A 249 11.61 5.56 -5.04
C SER A 249 11.93 4.69 -6.27
N ILE A 250 10.93 4.45 -7.11
CA ILE A 250 11.01 3.72 -8.39
C ILE A 250 11.87 4.47 -9.43
N SER A 251 12.05 5.79 -9.33
CA SER A 251 12.92 6.55 -10.24
C SER A 251 14.40 6.18 -10.11
N LEU A 252 14.81 5.67 -8.94
CA LEU A 252 16.14 5.12 -8.68
C LEU A 252 16.34 3.74 -9.32
N ILE A 253 15.25 3.07 -9.72
CA ILE A 253 15.29 1.76 -10.33
C ILE A 253 15.44 1.93 -11.84
N GLY A 254 16.57 1.48 -12.39
CA GLY A 254 16.79 1.45 -13.84
C GLY A 254 15.67 0.70 -14.57
N LYS A 255 15.30 1.19 -15.76
CA LYS A 255 14.16 0.67 -16.55
C LYS A 255 14.16 -0.85 -16.72
N GLU A 256 15.34 -1.45 -16.90
CA GLU A 256 15.48 -2.89 -17.07
C GLU A 256 15.14 -3.68 -15.80
N LYS A 257 15.60 -3.22 -14.63
CA LYS A 257 15.23 -3.84 -13.35
C LYS A 257 13.74 -3.66 -13.07
N ASN A 258 13.19 -2.48 -13.34
CA ASN A 258 11.76 -2.20 -13.19
C ASN A 258 10.92 -3.16 -14.06
N ARG A 259 11.27 -3.29 -15.36
CA ARG A 259 10.69 -4.29 -16.27
C ARG A 259 10.75 -5.70 -15.67
N GLN A 260 11.93 -6.09 -15.17
CA GLN A 260 12.14 -7.43 -14.63
C GLN A 260 11.24 -7.70 -13.42
N PHE A 261 11.11 -6.75 -12.48
CA PHE A 261 10.19 -6.90 -11.33
C PHE A 261 8.73 -7.04 -11.77
N HIS A 262 8.29 -6.31 -12.79
CA HIS A 262 6.97 -6.52 -13.38
C HIS A 262 6.81 -7.89 -14.04
N ALA A 263 7.85 -8.37 -14.75
CA ALA A 263 7.82 -9.71 -15.36
C ALA A 263 7.74 -10.81 -14.29
N ASP A 264 8.55 -10.70 -13.22
CA ASP A 264 8.61 -11.66 -12.13
C ASP A 264 7.29 -11.73 -11.35
N SER A 265 6.70 -10.57 -11.05
CA SER A 265 5.40 -10.50 -10.37
C SER A 265 4.26 -11.09 -11.20
N ILE A 266 4.15 -10.78 -12.49
CA ILE A 266 3.12 -11.38 -13.34
C ILE A 266 3.32 -12.90 -13.47
N LYS A 267 4.57 -13.36 -13.64
CA LYS A 267 4.88 -14.79 -13.69
C LYS A 267 4.48 -15.49 -12.40
N TYR A 268 4.81 -14.92 -11.24
CA TYR A 268 4.41 -15.43 -9.93
C TYR A 268 2.88 -15.53 -9.83
N ILE A 269 2.15 -14.45 -10.10
CA ILE A 269 0.69 -14.40 -10.02
C ILE A 269 0.04 -15.44 -10.94
N MET A 270 0.50 -15.55 -12.19
CA MET A 270 -0.04 -16.54 -13.14
C MET A 270 0.17 -17.97 -12.66
N ASN A 271 1.37 -18.27 -12.14
CA ASN A 271 1.70 -19.59 -11.64
C ASN A 271 0.91 -19.95 -10.38
N GLN A 272 0.71 -19.02 -9.45
CA GLN A 272 0.02 -19.32 -8.20
C GLN A 272 -1.50 -19.39 -8.36
N TYR A 273 -2.11 -18.53 -9.18
CA TYR A 273 -3.56 -18.30 -9.15
C TYR A 273 -4.31 -18.62 -10.44
N TYR A 274 -3.62 -18.91 -11.55
CA TYR A 274 -4.21 -19.08 -12.88
C TYR A 274 -3.82 -20.40 -13.59
N GLN A 275 -3.32 -21.39 -12.84
CA GLN A 275 -2.93 -22.71 -13.39
C GLN A 275 -4.10 -23.67 -13.66
N LYS A 276 -5.32 -23.31 -13.25
CA LYS A 276 -6.55 -24.05 -13.60
C LYS A 276 -7.18 -23.55 -14.90
#